data_AF-A0AAD9N8T4-F1
#
_entry.id   AF-A0AAD9N8T4-F1
#
_cell.length_a   1.000
_cell.length_b   1.000
_cell.length_c   1.000
_cell.angle_alpha   90.00
_cell.angle_beta   90.00
_cell.angle_gamma   90.00
#
_symmetry.space_group_name_H-M   'P 1'
#
loop_
_entity.id
_entity.type
_entity.pdbx_description
1 polymer ?
#
loop_
_entity_poly.entity_id
_entity_poly.type
_entity_poly.pdbx_seq_one_letter_code
_entity_poly.pdbx_strand_id
1 'polypeptide(L)'
;MGEQSQEIRRLREDIATSKRQDFDADSNDGGPQAVTLLVGNSLLRDVRVDKTSSGNPIKIRRKSGATLADIEQMIDDAAKTETIDEIFIVGGTHETTSDVSAANIKENIAQLLRKAKTLTPTITVSRVLPSKRRANPDRRADVNMKMKEACNEVDVKFVDNDANFTFRNGAADDAAFQRDGLHLSESGVGRLLLNLSLPEQPPKHNKRQHQQQHRHVSNATNHDRLRMPEWHLTVSGQWSNVVLICRWASVPNAVRRTTSLPPADTLTKCCVVSAGDEDINKSITPVIRKWA
;
A
#
# COMPACT_ATOMS: atom_id res chain seq x y z
N MET A 1 46.64 -32.82 39.49
CA MET A 1 45.98 -32.25 38.29
C MET A 1 44.58 -32.84 37.99
N GLY A 2 44.06 -33.80 38.77
CA GLY A 2 42.73 -34.40 38.50
C GLY A 2 41.52 -33.62 39.04
N GLU A 3 41.66 -32.90 40.15
CA GLU A 3 40.52 -32.29 40.85
C GLU A 3 39.94 -31.06 40.13
N GLN A 4 40.79 -30.19 39.58
CA GLN A 4 40.32 -29.01 38.81
C GLN A 4 39.50 -29.39 37.56
N SER A 5 39.76 -30.57 36.97
CA SER A 5 39.02 -31.01 35.78
C SER A 5 37.62 -31.52 36.10
N GLN A 6 37.36 -31.98 37.33
CA GLN A 6 36.02 -32.44 37.74
C GLN A 6 35.12 -31.25 38.12
N GLU A 7 35.69 -30.20 38.72
CA GLU A 7 34.96 -29.00 39.12
C GLU A 7 34.48 -28.18 37.92
N ILE A 8 35.31 -28.02 36.88
CA ILE A 8 34.92 -27.36 35.63
C ILE A 8 33.80 -28.12 34.91
N ARG A 9 33.76 -29.45 35.01
CA ARG A 9 32.71 -30.27 34.39
C ARG A 9 31.36 -30.07 35.09
N ARG A 10 31.34 -30.03 36.43
CA ARG A 10 30.11 -29.74 37.21
C ARG A 10 29.56 -28.35 36.90
N LEU A 11 30.41 -27.32 36.89
CA LEU A 11 29.97 -25.95 36.58
C LEU A 11 29.37 -25.81 35.18
N ARG A 12 29.82 -26.59 34.20
CA ARG A 12 29.23 -26.59 32.84
C ARG A 12 27.89 -27.30 32.78
N GLU A 13 27.72 -28.38 33.54
CA GLU A 13 26.44 -29.10 33.63
C GLU A 13 25.39 -28.23 34.34
N ASP A 14 25.76 -27.49 35.39
CA ASP A 14 24.86 -26.58 36.12
C ASP A 14 24.43 -25.36 35.28
N ILE A 15 25.32 -24.81 34.45
CA ILE A 15 24.95 -23.72 33.51
C ILE A 15 24.02 -24.25 32.40
N ALA A 16 24.17 -25.51 32.00
CA ALA A 16 23.33 -26.12 30.97
C ALA A 16 21.92 -26.46 31.49
N THR A 17 21.78 -26.80 32.78
CA THR A 17 20.49 -27.04 33.43
C THR A 17 19.80 -25.75 33.85
N SER A 18 20.55 -24.76 34.37
CA SER A 18 19.98 -23.47 34.78
C SER A 18 19.44 -22.65 33.60
N LYS A 19 20.00 -22.78 32.39
CA LYS A 19 19.45 -22.14 31.18
C LYS A 19 18.13 -22.74 30.67
N ARG A 20 17.62 -23.82 31.28
CA ARG A 20 16.38 -24.49 30.84
C ARG A 20 15.16 -24.20 31.72
N GLN A 21 15.32 -23.53 32.87
CA GLN A 21 14.21 -23.37 33.82
C GLN A 21 13.54 -21.98 33.87
N ASP A 22 14.10 -20.96 33.21
CA ASP A 22 13.65 -19.57 33.42
C ASP A 22 12.89 -18.92 32.23
N PHE A 23 12.43 -19.68 31.22
CA PHE A 23 11.77 -19.05 30.04
C PHE A 23 10.38 -19.57 29.64
N ASP A 24 9.80 -20.56 30.32
CA ASP A 24 8.52 -21.16 29.89
C ASP A 24 7.35 -20.87 30.85
N ALA A 25 7.40 -19.74 31.57
CA ALA A 25 6.27 -19.24 32.38
C ALA A 25 5.59 -18.02 31.73
N ASP A 26 5.54 -17.97 30.39
CA ASP A 26 4.56 -17.13 29.69
C ASP A 26 3.25 -17.93 29.63
N SER A 27 2.62 -18.08 30.80
CA SER A 27 1.24 -18.56 30.94
C SER A 27 0.33 -17.49 30.36
N ASN A 28 0.36 -17.41 29.03
CA ASN A 28 -0.59 -16.68 28.21
C ASN A 28 -1.92 -17.39 28.45
N ASP A 29 -2.69 -16.90 29.42
CA ASP A 29 -4.06 -17.27 29.70
C ASP A 29 -4.85 -16.98 28.42
N GLY A 30 -4.81 -17.96 27.52
CA GLY A 30 -5.02 -17.83 26.08
C GLY A 30 -6.48 -17.72 25.73
N GLY A 31 -7.15 -16.75 26.35
CA GLY A 31 -8.47 -16.31 25.93
C GLY A 31 -8.48 -16.07 24.42
N PRO A 32 -9.61 -16.32 23.74
CA PRO A 32 -9.71 -16.13 22.31
C PRO A 32 -9.30 -14.70 21.95
N GLN A 33 -8.15 -14.57 21.28
CA GLN A 33 -7.62 -13.28 20.86
C GLN A 33 -8.57 -12.66 19.84
N ALA A 34 -9.02 -11.43 20.10
CA ALA A 34 -9.85 -10.70 19.16
C ALA A 34 -9.11 -10.44 17.83
N VAL A 35 -9.81 -10.55 16.71
CA VAL A 35 -9.23 -10.45 15.36
C VAL A 35 -9.81 -9.27 14.59
N THR A 36 -9.00 -8.72 13.69
CA THR A 36 -9.47 -7.76 12.68
C THR A 36 -9.84 -8.52 11.41
N LEU A 37 -11.05 -8.31 10.90
CA LEU A 37 -11.56 -9.02 9.74
C LEU A 37 -11.51 -8.10 8.50
N LEU A 38 -10.80 -8.52 7.45
CA LEU A 38 -10.80 -7.86 6.14
C LEU A 38 -11.57 -8.72 5.14
N VAL A 39 -12.79 -8.30 4.78
CA VAL A 39 -13.70 -9.03 3.90
C VAL A 39 -13.89 -8.33 2.57
N GLY A 40 -14.04 -9.10 1.49
CA GLY A 40 -14.31 -8.50 0.19
C GLY A 40 -14.27 -9.45 -0.99
N ASN A 41 -14.08 -8.87 -2.17
CA ASN A 41 -14.09 -9.61 -3.44
C ASN A 41 -12.67 -9.94 -3.96
N SER A 42 -12.54 -10.19 -5.26
CA SER A 42 -11.25 -10.53 -5.89
C SER A 42 -10.20 -9.41 -5.85
N LEU A 43 -10.57 -8.16 -5.51
CA LEU A 43 -9.60 -7.08 -5.29
C LEU A 43 -8.65 -7.38 -4.13
N LEU A 44 -9.08 -8.21 -3.17
CA LEU A 44 -8.26 -8.66 -2.05
C LEU A 44 -7.37 -9.87 -2.38
N ARG A 45 -7.31 -10.32 -3.64
CA ARG A 45 -6.62 -11.56 -4.02
C ARG A 45 -5.16 -11.58 -3.63
N ASP A 46 -4.49 -10.45 -3.86
CA ASP A 46 -3.05 -10.30 -3.73
C ASP A 46 -2.66 -9.56 -2.44
N VAL A 47 -3.64 -9.28 -1.55
CA VAL A 47 -3.41 -8.64 -0.25
C VAL A 47 -2.70 -9.61 0.69
N ARG A 48 -1.63 -9.12 1.33
CA ARG A 48 -0.83 -9.84 2.31
C ARG A 48 -0.62 -8.95 3.52
N VAL A 49 -1.41 -9.17 4.56
CA VAL A 49 -1.27 -8.48 5.84
C VAL A 49 -1.63 -9.45 6.95
N ASP A 50 -0.76 -9.55 7.95
CA ASP A 50 -0.90 -10.55 9.02
C ASP A 50 -1.39 -9.92 10.32
N LYS A 51 -1.08 -8.65 10.57
CA LYS A 51 -1.42 -7.93 11.80
C LYS A 51 -1.73 -6.47 11.52
N THR A 52 -2.54 -5.84 12.37
CA THR A 52 -2.75 -4.39 12.39
C THR A 52 -1.55 -3.68 13.03
N SER A 53 -1.55 -2.35 13.00
CA SER A 53 -0.56 -1.53 13.71
C SER A 53 -0.60 -1.72 15.23
N SER A 54 -1.75 -2.13 15.80
CA SER A 54 -1.90 -2.50 17.22
C SER A 54 -1.45 -3.93 17.54
N GLY A 55 -1.07 -4.71 16.52
CA GLY A 55 -0.64 -6.10 16.68
C GLY A 55 -1.76 -7.14 16.62
N ASN A 56 -3.02 -6.73 16.45
CA ASN A 56 -4.16 -7.63 16.30
C ASN A 56 -4.01 -8.44 15.00
N PRO A 57 -4.23 -9.77 15.02
CA PRO A 57 -4.15 -10.58 13.81
C PRO A 57 -5.23 -10.15 12.81
N ILE A 58 -4.88 -10.08 11.52
CA ILE A 58 -5.83 -9.81 10.44
C ILE A 58 -6.23 -11.11 9.77
N LYS A 59 -7.54 -11.35 9.68
CA LYS A 59 -8.14 -12.46 8.92
C LYS A 59 -8.70 -11.93 7.62
N ILE A 60 -8.18 -12.40 6.50
CA ILE A 60 -8.67 -12.00 5.17
C ILE A 60 -9.66 -13.05 4.67
N ARG A 61 -10.91 -12.65 4.42
CA ARG A 61 -11.93 -13.50 3.79
C ARG A 61 -12.33 -12.90 2.45
N ARG A 62 -12.28 -13.69 1.39
CA ARG A 62 -12.62 -13.19 0.06
C ARG A 62 -13.26 -14.25 -0.82
N LYS A 63 -14.14 -13.79 -1.70
CA LYS A 63 -14.75 -14.61 -2.75
C LYS A 63 -14.70 -13.87 -4.09
N SER A 64 -14.30 -14.56 -5.14
CA SER A 64 -14.25 -13.95 -6.48
C SER A 64 -15.66 -13.58 -6.93
N GLY A 65 -15.86 -12.34 -7.39
CA GLY A 65 -17.18 -11.85 -7.78
C GLY A 65 -18.19 -11.73 -6.64
N ALA A 66 -17.74 -11.67 -5.38
CA ALA A 66 -18.61 -11.56 -4.21
C ALA A 66 -19.63 -10.42 -4.36
N THR A 67 -20.89 -10.75 -4.09
CA THR A 67 -22.00 -9.83 -3.86
C THR A 67 -21.98 -9.33 -2.41
N LEU A 68 -22.81 -8.34 -2.07
CA LEU A 68 -22.99 -7.93 -0.67
C LEU A 68 -23.48 -9.06 0.24
N ALA A 69 -24.35 -9.94 -0.25
CA ALA A 69 -24.83 -11.10 0.50
C ALA A 69 -23.72 -12.13 0.78
N ASP A 70 -22.80 -12.33 -0.19
CA ASP A 70 -21.62 -13.17 0.04
C ASP A 70 -20.70 -12.59 1.13
N ILE A 71 -20.55 -11.26 1.16
CA ILE A 71 -19.77 -10.57 2.19
C ILE A 71 -20.43 -10.74 3.56
N GLU A 72 -21.75 -10.60 3.65
CA GLU A 72 -22.51 -10.86 4.87
C GLU A 72 -22.25 -12.28 5.40
N GLN A 73 -22.38 -13.28 4.53
CA GLN A 73 -22.14 -14.68 4.91
C GLN A 73 -20.70 -14.91 5.39
N MET A 74 -19.70 -14.28 4.76
CA MET A 74 -18.31 -14.37 5.20
C MET A 74 -18.07 -13.76 6.59
N ILE A 75 -18.80 -12.70 6.94
CA ILE A 75 -18.76 -12.10 8.28
C ILE A 75 -19.40 -13.04 9.29
N ASP A 76 -20.59 -13.58 9.00
CA ASP A 76 -21.27 -14.54 9.87
C ASP A 76 -20.44 -15.79 10.14
N ASP A 77 -19.79 -16.32 9.10
CA ASP A 77 -18.96 -17.52 9.22
C ASP A 77 -17.72 -17.27 10.08
N ALA A 78 -17.11 -16.07 9.98
CA ALA A 78 -16.01 -15.69 10.86
C ALA A 78 -16.47 -15.56 12.32
N ALA A 79 -17.61 -14.92 12.56
CA ALA A 79 -18.17 -14.69 13.90
C ALA A 79 -18.50 -15.99 14.66
N LYS A 80 -18.70 -17.12 13.97
CA LYS A 80 -18.89 -18.44 14.61
C LYS A 80 -17.63 -18.97 15.29
N THR A 81 -16.46 -18.53 14.85
CA THR A 81 -15.16 -19.11 15.24
C THR A 81 -14.21 -18.10 15.87
N GLU A 82 -14.45 -16.81 15.69
CA GLU A 82 -13.54 -15.74 16.04
C GLU A 82 -14.30 -14.61 16.77
N THR A 83 -13.67 -14.01 17.78
CA THR A 83 -14.15 -12.75 18.37
C THR A 83 -13.62 -11.61 17.50
N ILE A 84 -14.51 -10.80 16.93
CA ILE A 84 -14.14 -9.77 15.95
C ILE A 84 -14.04 -8.40 16.64
N ASP A 85 -12.89 -7.75 16.52
CA ASP A 85 -12.63 -6.41 17.06
C ASP A 85 -12.95 -5.30 16.05
N GLU A 86 -12.65 -5.52 14.77
CA GLU A 86 -12.81 -4.53 13.71
C GLU A 86 -13.11 -5.21 12.37
N ILE A 87 -13.96 -4.58 11.54
CA ILE A 87 -14.29 -5.07 10.19
C ILE A 87 -13.94 -4.04 9.12
N PHE A 88 -13.19 -4.48 8.10
CA PHE A 88 -12.95 -3.75 6.87
C PHE A 88 -13.67 -4.41 5.70
N ILE A 89 -14.48 -3.66 4.97
CA ILE A 89 -15.29 -4.16 3.85
C ILE A 89 -14.79 -3.56 2.54
N VAL A 90 -14.39 -4.43 1.59
CA VAL A 90 -14.03 -4.08 0.22
C VAL A 90 -14.97 -4.81 -0.75
N GLY A 91 -16.13 -4.20 -1.01
CA GLY A 91 -17.23 -4.78 -1.79
C GLY A 91 -17.87 -3.80 -2.79
N GLY A 92 -19.03 -4.16 -3.33
CA GLY A 92 -19.83 -3.27 -4.20
C GLY A 92 -19.51 -3.36 -5.70
N THR A 93 -18.39 -3.98 -6.09
CA THR A 93 -18.01 -4.07 -7.52
C THR A 93 -19.05 -4.86 -8.34
N HIS A 94 -19.67 -5.89 -7.78
CA HIS A 94 -20.70 -6.65 -8.50
C HIS A 94 -21.93 -5.80 -8.77
N GLU A 95 -22.32 -4.98 -7.80
CA GLU A 95 -23.47 -4.08 -7.84
C GLU A 95 -23.31 -2.97 -8.90
N THR A 96 -22.08 -2.65 -9.29
CA THR A 96 -21.82 -1.73 -10.43
C THR A 96 -22.20 -2.32 -11.78
N THR A 97 -22.33 -3.65 -11.87
CA THR A 97 -22.69 -4.37 -13.10
C THR A 97 -24.06 -5.04 -13.04
N SER A 98 -24.77 -4.94 -11.91
CA SER A 98 -26.09 -5.54 -11.74
C SER A 98 -27.21 -4.54 -12.01
N ASP A 99 -28.37 -5.07 -12.42
CA ASP A 99 -29.60 -4.30 -12.65
C ASP A 99 -30.38 -3.98 -11.37
N VAL A 100 -29.77 -4.19 -10.20
CA VAL A 100 -30.41 -3.94 -8.90
C VAL A 100 -30.68 -2.44 -8.76
N SER A 101 -31.88 -2.02 -8.36
CA SER A 101 -32.16 -0.59 -8.20
C SER A 101 -31.23 0.08 -7.18
N ALA A 102 -30.93 1.37 -7.36
CA ALA A 102 -30.10 2.12 -6.41
C ALA A 102 -30.68 2.11 -4.98
N ALA A 103 -32.01 2.12 -4.85
CA ALA A 103 -32.69 2.00 -3.56
C ALA A 103 -32.42 0.65 -2.89
N ASN A 104 -32.51 -0.46 -3.64
CA ASN A 104 -32.23 -1.78 -3.13
C ASN A 104 -30.75 -1.95 -2.77
N ILE A 105 -29.83 -1.34 -3.53
CA ILE A 105 -28.41 -1.33 -3.19
C ILE A 105 -28.19 -0.65 -1.85
N LYS A 106 -28.76 0.54 -1.64
CA LYS A 106 -28.65 1.24 -0.35
C LYS A 106 -29.17 0.38 0.80
N GLU A 107 -30.37 -0.19 0.66
CA GLU A 107 -30.97 -1.01 1.72
C GLU A 107 -30.16 -2.27 2.01
N ASN A 108 -29.68 -2.98 0.98
CA ASN A 108 -28.82 -4.15 1.16
C ASN A 108 -27.52 -3.81 1.90
N ILE A 109 -26.91 -2.66 1.60
CA ILE A 109 -25.71 -2.20 2.32
C ILE A 109 -26.07 -1.85 3.77
N ALA A 110 -27.16 -1.13 4.00
CA ALA A 110 -27.57 -0.76 5.35
C ALA A 110 -27.86 -2.00 6.22
N GLN A 111 -28.51 -3.03 5.66
CA GLN A 111 -28.75 -4.30 6.35
C GLN A 111 -27.44 -5.02 6.71
N LEU A 112 -26.52 -5.16 5.74
CA LEU A 112 -25.18 -5.71 5.97
C LEU A 112 -24.45 -4.98 7.11
N LEU A 113 -24.47 -3.65 7.10
CA LEU A 113 -23.78 -2.83 8.09
C LEU A 113 -24.41 -2.92 9.48
N ARG A 114 -25.75 -2.87 9.58
CA ARG A 114 -26.46 -3.04 10.87
C ARG A 114 -26.15 -4.41 11.47
N LYS A 115 -26.08 -5.45 10.64
CA LYS A 115 -25.70 -6.79 11.09
C LYS A 115 -24.25 -6.85 11.55
N ALA A 116 -23.30 -6.33 10.77
CA ALA A 116 -21.91 -6.25 11.18
C ALA A 116 -21.71 -5.45 12.48
N LYS A 117 -22.52 -4.40 12.71
CA LYS A 117 -22.47 -3.55 13.90
C LYS A 117 -22.85 -4.30 15.19
N THR A 118 -23.58 -5.42 15.09
CA THR A 118 -23.86 -6.27 16.27
C THR A 118 -22.62 -7.04 16.73
N LEU A 119 -21.62 -7.20 15.86
CA LEU A 119 -20.38 -7.93 16.12
C LEU A 119 -19.27 -6.99 16.61
N THR A 120 -19.16 -5.80 16.02
CA THR A 120 -18.19 -4.78 16.42
C THR A 120 -18.70 -3.36 16.17
N PRO A 121 -18.39 -2.37 17.03
CA PRO A 121 -18.67 -0.97 16.74
C PRO A 121 -17.77 -0.38 15.63
N THR A 122 -16.61 -0.99 15.36
CA THR A 122 -15.57 -0.45 14.47
C THR A 122 -15.65 -1.08 13.09
N ILE A 123 -16.29 -0.36 12.16
CA ILE A 123 -16.48 -0.82 10.78
C ILE A 123 -15.99 0.26 9.82
N THR A 124 -15.18 -0.16 8.86
CA THR A 124 -14.69 0.68 7.77
C THR A 124 -15.09 0.08 6.42
N VAL A 125 -15.77 0.88 5.59
CA VAL A 125 -16.19 0.49 4.24
C VAL A 125 -15.37 1.24 3.20
N SER A 126 -14.72 0.49 2.32
CA SER A 126 -14.05 1.04 1.14
C SER A 126 -15.07 1.39 0.06
N ARG A 127 -14.91 2.57 -0.52
CA ARG A 127 -15.49 2.92 -1.82
C ARG A 127 -15.17 1.86 -2.89
N VAL A 128 -16.08 1.65 -3.85
CA VAL A 128 -15.82 0.83 -5.04
C VAL A 128 -14.77 1.51 -5.91
N LEU A 129 -13.65 0.81 -6.07
CA LEU A 129 -12.53 1.26 -6.89
C LEU A 129 -12.92 1.37 -8.38
N PRO A 130 -12.31 2.28 -9.14
CA PRO A 130 -12.48 2.32 -10.59
C PRO A 130 -11.98 1.01 -11.22
N SER A 131 -12.49 0.67 -12.41
CA SER A 131 -12.00 -0.44 -13.23
C SER A 131 -11.96 0.01 -14.68
N LYS A 132 -10.96 -0.46 -15.42
CA LYS A 132 -10.85 -0.20 -16.86
C LYS A 132 -11.78 -1.06 -17.70
N ARG A 133 -12.09 -2.27 -17.21
CA ARG A 133 -12.74 -3.31 -18.03
C ARG A 133 -14.26 -3.35 -17.87
N ARG A 134 -14.77 -3.00 -16.68
CA ARG A 134 -16.20 -3.05 -16.34
C ARG A 134 -16.80 -1.65 -16.17
N ALA A 135 -16.25 -0.68 -16.89
CA ALA A 135 -16.51 0.74 -16.66
C ALA A 135 -17.95 1.11 -17.08
N ASN A 136 -18.86 1.17 -16.12
CA ASN A 136 -19.95 2.14 -16.14
C ASN A 136 -19.66 3.15 -15.00
N PRO A 137 -18.95 4.25 -15.30
CA PRO A 137 -18.49 5.20 -14.29
C PRO A 137 -19.66 5.87 -13.57
N ASP A 138 -20.77 6.14 -14.27
CA ASP A 138 -21.98 6.75 -13.71
C ASP A 138 -22.63 5.80 -12.72
N ARG A 139 -22.79 4.53 -13.12
CA ARG A 139 -23.33 3.50 -12.24
C ARG A 139 -22.45 3.27 -11.01
N ARG A 140 -21.13 3.27 -11.18
CA ARG A 140 -20.19 3.18 -10.06
C ARG A 140 -20.34 4.38 -9.12
N ALA A 141 -20.48 5.59 -9.66
CA ALA A 141 -20.70 6.80 -8.86
C ALA A 141 -22.01 6.70 -8.04
N ASP A 142 -23.08 6.21 -8.66
CA ASP A 142 -24.36 5.93 -8.00
C ASP A 142 -24.20 4.92 -6.85
N VAL A 143 -23.55 3.78 -7.10
CA VAL A 143 -23.30 2.76 -6.06
C VAL A 143 -22.50 3.35 -4.91
N ASN A 144 -21.43 4.10 -5.20
CA ASN A 144 -20.60 4.73 -4.18
C ASN A 144 -21.36 5.78 -3.36
N MET A 145 -22.25 6.56 -4.00
CA MET A 145 -23.13 7.49 -3.30
C MET A 145 -24.07 6.74 -2.34
N LYS A 146 -24.68 5.63 -2.79
CA LYS A 146 -25.54 4.80 -1.94
C LYS A 146 -24.81 4.09 -0.81
N MET A 147 -23.58 3.64 -1.04
CA MET A 147 -22.71 3.14 0.03
C MET A 147 -22.42 4.22 1.07
N LYS A 148 -22.08 5.44 0.65
CA LYS A 148 -21.81 6.55 1.56
C LYS A 148 -23.06 6.95 2.36
N GLU A 149 -24.22 7.04 1.72
CA GLU A 149 -25.51 7.29 2.40
C GLU A 149 -25.80 6.24 3.46
N ALA A 150 -25.67 4.95 3.13
CA ALA A 150 -25.88 3.85 4.08
C ALA A 150 -24.86 3.86 5.23
N CYS A 151 -23.59 4.20 4.95
CA CYS A 151 -22.56 4.31 5.99
C CYS A 151 -22.88 5.42 6.98
N ASN A 152 -23.32 6.58 6.49
CA ASN A 152 -23.73 7.69 7.35
C ASN A 152 -24.96 7.35 8.20
N GLU A 153 -25.93 6.62 7.64
CA GLU A 153 -27.14 6.21 8.35
C GLU A 153 -26.85 5.26 9.53
N VAL A 154 -25.87 4.37 9.37
CA VAL A 154 -25.50 3.35 10.38
C VAL A 154 -24.31 3.80 11.25
N ASP A 155 -23.83 5.03 11.07
CA ASP A 155 -22.66 5.60 11.76
C ASP A 155 -21.43 4.68 11.67
N VAL A 156 -21.01 4.41 10.43
CA VAL A 156 -19.78 3.65 10.11
C VAL A 156 -18.88 4.46 9.19
N LYS A 157 -17.57 4.19 9.26
CA LYS A 157 -16.57 4.94 8.50
C LYS A 157 -16.62 4.55 7.02
N PHE A 158 -16.78 5.53 6.14
CA PHE A 158 -16.64 5.37 4.70
C PHE A 158 -15.32 5.97 4.21
N VAL A 159 -14.49 5.18 3.51
CA VAL A 159 -13.20 5.61 2.97
C VAL A 159 -13.32 5.87 1.48
N ASP A 160 -13.11 7.13 1.09
CA ASP A 160 -13.05 7.52 -0.32
C ASP A 160 -11.66 7.25 -0.89
N ASN A 161 -11.58 6.31 -1.82
CA ASN A 161 -10.35 5.90 -2.46
C ASN A 161 -10.12 6.57 -3.83
N ASP A 162 -11.07 7.35 -4.37
CA ASP A 162 -10.99 7.77 -5.78
C ASP A 162 -9.68 8.52 -6.08
N ALA A 163 -9.28 9.49 -5.25
CA ALA A 163 -8.08 10.30 -5.47
C ALA A 163 -6.76 9.49 -5.55
N ASN A 164 -6.74 8.24 -5.05
CA ASN A 164 -5.56 7.37 -5.07
C ASN A 164 -5.58 6.36 -6.23
N PHE A 165 -6.71 6.22 -6.93
CA PHE A 165 -6.91 5.24 -7.99
C PHE A 165 -7.39 5.87 -9.31
N THR A 166 -7.63 7.19 -9.34
CA THR A 166 -7.94 7.93 -10.56
C THR A 166 -6.99 9.10 -10.76
N PHE A 167 -6.76 9.44 -12.03
CA PHE A 167 -6.15 10.70 -12.42
C PHE A 167 -7.16 11.85 -12.30
N ARG A 168 -6.69 13.10 -12.44
CA ARG A 168 -7.54 14.31 -12.38
C ARG A 168 -8.67 14.33 -13.42
N ASN A 169 -8.49 13.64 -14.54
CA ASN A 169 -9.51 13.51 -15.58
C ASN A 169 -10.53 12.39 -15.28
N GLY A 170 -10.46 11.74 -14.12
CA GLY A 170 -11.35 10.65 -13.72
C GLY A 170 -10.99 9.27 -14.27
N ALA A 171 -9.99 9.16 -15.15
CA ALA A 171 -9.51 7.88 -15.66
C ALA A 171 -8.79 7.09 -14.56
N ALA A 172 -8.92 5.76 -14.58
CA ALA A 172 -8.22 4.89 -13.62
C ALA A 172 -6.70 5.00 -13.78
N ASP A 173 -5.95 5.01 -12.67
CA ASP A 173 -4.48 4.98 -12.69
C ASP A 173 -3.97 3.59 -13.06
N ASP A 174 -3.42 3.48 -14.26
CA ASP A 174 -2.79 2.29 -14.82
C ASP A 174 -1.84 1.57 -13.88
N ALA A 175 -1.05 2.32 -13.10
CA ALA A 175 -0.07 1.74 -12.19
C ALA A 175 -0.71 1.01 -11.00
N ALA A 176 -1.95 1.35 -10.64
CA ALA A 176 -2.68 0.74 -9.53
C ALA A 176 -3.33 -0.61 -9.90
N PHE A 177 -3.40 -0.95 -11.19
CA PHE A 177 -4.05 -2.17 -11.66
C PHE A 177 -3.09 -3.10 -12.39
N GLN A 178 -3.42 -4.39 -12.40
CA GLN A 178 -2.75 -5.39 -13.24
C GLN A 178 -3.12 -5.16 -14.70
N ARG A 179 -2.47 -5.93 -15.59
CA ARG A 179 -2.72 -5.87 -17.05
C ARG A 179 -4.16 -6.14 -17.44
N ASP A 180 -4.92 -6.83 -16.59
CA ASP A 180 -6.34 -7.09 -16.82
C ASP A 180 -7.26 -5.89 -16.54
N GLY A 181 -6.72 -4.81 -15.96
CA GLY A 181 -7.46 -3.58 -15.65
C GLY A 181 -8.58 -3.76 -14.61
N LEU A 182 -8.58 -4.87 -13.87
CA LEU A 182 -9.59 -5.21 -12.87
C LEU A 182 -8.96 -5.49 -11.50
N HIS A 183 -7.90 -6.30 -11.45
CA HIS A 183 -7.24 -6.63 -10.19
C HIS A 183 -6.16 -5.60 -9.86
N LEU A 184 -5.88 -5.45 -8.57
CA LEU A 184 -4.87 -4.50 -8.10
C LEU A 184 -3.45 -5.00 -8.38
N SER A 185 -2.59 -4.10 -8.85
CA SER A 185 -1.15 -4.35 -8.84
C SER A 185 -0.63 -4.37 -7.41
N GLU A 186 0.64 -4.73 -7.20
CA GLU A 186 1.28 -4.61 -5.88
C GLU A 186 1.20 -3.17 -5.36
N SER A 187 1.46 -2.17 -6.21
CA SER A 187 1.30 -0.76 -5.85
C SER A 187 -0.15 -0.41 -5.51
N GLY A 188 -1.13 -0.93 -6.26
CA GLY A 188 -2.55 -0.72 -5.95
C GLY A 188 -2.97 -1.32 -4.62
N VAL A 189 -2.46 -2.51 -4.27
CA VAL A 189 -2.68 -3.14 -2.96
C VAL A 189 -2.11 -2.27 -1.84
N GLY A 190 -0.87 -1.79 -1.97
CA GLY A 190 -0.24 -0.90 -0.99
C GLY A 190 -1.07 0.38 -0.76
N ARG A 191 -1.54 1.03 -1.83
CA ARG A 191 -2.43 2.20 -1.75
C ARG A 191 -3.75 1.90 -1.04
N LEU A 192 -4.38 0.76 -1.34
CA LEU A 192 -5.63 0.34 -0.69
C LEU A 192 -5.41 0.16 0.82
N LEU A 193 -4.38 -0.59 1.20
CA LEU A 193 -4.08 -0.85 2.61
C LEU A 193 -3.77 0.46 3.36
N LEU A 194 -2.96 1.34 2.77
CA LEU A 194 -2.63 2.64 3.35
C LEU A 194 -3.89 3.47 3.63
N ASN A 195 -4.83 3.56 2.68
CA ASN A 195 -6.07 4.32 2.87
C ASN A 195 -6.99 3.69 3.92
N LEU A 196 -6.95 2.37 4.07
CA LEU A 196 -7.63 1.67 5.15
C LEU A 196 -6.90 1.78 6.49
N SER A 197 -5.76 2.48 6.55
CA SER A 197 -4.90 2.57 7.75
C SER A 197 -4.38 1.21 8.23
N LEU A 198 -4.24 0.26 7.29
CA LEU A 198 -3.68 -1.06 7.53
C LEU A 198 -2.19 -1.06 7.17
N PRO A 199 -1.34 -1.78 7.93
CA PRO A 199 0.08 -1.83 7.63
C PRO A 199 0.31 -2.58 6.32
N GLU A 200 1.19 -2.03 5.49
CA GLU A 200 1.70 -2.73 4.32
C GLU A 200 2.76 -3.73 4.77
N GLN A 201 2.64 -5.00 4.37
CA GLN A 201 3.77 -5.90 4.52
C GLN A 201 4.85 -5.55 3.50
N PRO A 202 6.12 -5.48 3.92
CA PRO A 202 7.20 -5.33 2.96
C PRO A 202 7.11 -6.48 1.95
N PRO A 203 7.35 -6.20 0.64
CA PRO A 203 7.38 -7.22 -0.38
C PRO A 203 8.23 -8.39 0.11
N LYS A 204 7.69 -9.61 0.11
CA LYS A 204 8.51 -10.79 0.33
C LYS A 204 9.44 -10.89 -0.87
N HIS A 205 10.64 -10.31 -0.75
CA HIS A 205 11.68 -10.40 -1.76
C HIS A 205 11.93 -11.89 -2.00
N ASN A 206 11.40 -12.41 -3.12
CA ASN A 206 11.65 -13.77 -3.53
C ASN A 206 13.12 -13.88 -3.85
N LYS A 207 13.94 -14.33 -2.89
CA LYS A 207 15.39 -14.55 -3.04
C LYS A 207 15.73 -15.39 -4.28
N ARG A 208 14.77 -16.19 -4.77
CA ARG A 208 14.89 -16.98 -6.01
C ARG A 208 15.04 -16.15 -7.30
N GLN A 209 14.44 -14.96 -7.40
CA GLN A 209 14.61 -14.12 -8.60
C GLN A 209 16.04 -13.56 -8.71
N HIS A 210 16.69 -13.24 -7.59
CA HIS A 210 18.08 -12.79 -7.61
C HIS A 210 19.06 -13.92 -7.98
N GLN A 211 18.82 -15.16 -7.56
CA GLN A 211 19.68 -16.28 -7.95
C GLN A 211 19.61 -16.61 -9.44
N GLN A 212 18.47 -16.40 -10.12
CA GLN A 212 18.38 -16.61 -11.57
C GLN A 212 19.09 -15.50 -12.37
N GLN A 213 19.09 -14.26 -11.89
CA GLN A 213 19.82 -13.17 -12.55
C GLN A 213 21.34 -13.32 -12.41
N HIS A 214 21.85 -13.79 -11.26
CA HIS A 214 23.29 -14.02 -11.10
C HIS A 214 23.82 -15.21 -11.93
N ARG A 215 22.99 -16.20 -12.27
CA ARG A 215 23.42 -17.34 -13.10
C ARG A 215 23.63 -16.99 -14.57
N HIS A 216 23.00 -15.94 -15.09
CA HIS A 216 23.16 -15.54 -16.49
C HIS A 216 24.34 -14.58 -16.74
N VAL A 217 24.88 -13.93 -15.71
CA VAL A 217 26.01 -13.00 -15.86
C VAL A 217 27.36 -13.73 -15.86
N SER A 218 27.44 -14.95 -15.33
CA SER A 218 28.70 -15.70 -15.22
C SER A 218 29.18 -16.40 -16.51
N ASN A 219 28.45 -16.29 -17.64
CA ASN A 219 28.86 -16.89 -18.92
C ASN A 219 29.15 -15.86 -20.04
N ALA A 220 29.16 -14.56 -19.76
CA ALA A 220 29.56 -13.54 -20.72
C ALA A 220 31.08 -13.30 -20.65
N THR A 221 31.82 -14.06 -21.45
CA THR A 221 33.24 -13.85 -21.73
C THR A 221 33.48 -12.50 -22.42
N ASN A 222 34.02 -11.55 -21.67
CA ASN A 222 35.19 -10.69 -21.95
C ASN A 222 35.52 -10.13 -23.35
N HIS A 223 34.58 -10.00 -24.29
CA HIS A 223 34.80 -9.29 -25.55
C HIS A 223 33.66 -8.32 -25.82
N ASP A 224 33.75 -7.11 -25.26
CA ASP A 224 33.43 -5.84 -25.95
C ASP A 224 33.38 -4.69 -24.95
N ARG A 225 34.55 -4.05 -24.73
CA ARG A 225 34.62 -2.69 -24.21
C ARG A 225 34.19 -1.71 -25.31
N LEU A 226 32.88 -1.57 -25.51
CA LEU A 226 32.35 -0.48 -26.32
C LEU A 226 32.49 0.84 -25.55
N ARG A 227 33.17 1.78 -26.21
CA ARG A 227 33.43 3.16 -25.77
C ARG A 227 32.11 3.83 -25.38
N MET A 228 32.06 4.42 -24.19
CA MET A 228 30.99 5.36 -23.85
C MET A 228 31.22 6.68 -24.59
N PRO A 229 30.17 7.31 -25.15
CA PRO A 229 30.29 8.64 -25.76
C PRO A 229 30.60 9.69 -24.69
N GLU A 230 31.57 10.56 -24.99
CA GLU A 230 31.82 11.79 -24.23
C GLU A 230 30.60 12.70 -24.33
N TRP A 231 30.05 13.08 -23.19
CA TRP A 231 29.00 14.11 -23.12
C TRP A 231 29.67 15.47 -22.91
N HIS A 232 29.59 16.34 -23.92
CA HIS A 232 29.99 17.74 -23.78
C HIS A 232 28.87 18.53 -23.11
N LEU A 233 29.21 19.19 -22.00
CA LEU A 233 28.33 20.13 -21.30
C LEU A 233 28.51 21.52 -21.92
N THR A 234 27.56 21.98 -22.72
CA THR A 234 27.56 23.36 -23.24
C THR A 234 26.78 24.26 -22.28
N VAL A 235 27.45 25.21 -21.64
CA VAL A 235 26.83 26.27 -20.83
C VAL A 235 26.78 27.53 -21.69
N SER A 236 25.59 28.07 -21.98
CA SER A 236 25.43 29.37 -22.63
C SER A 236 24.65 30.34 -21.75
N GLY A 237 25.20 31.55 -21.57
CA GLY A 237 24.51 32.71 -20.99
C GLY A 237 25.11 33.25 -19.69
N GLN A 238 25.84 34.37 -19.77
CA GLN A 238 26.16 35.22 -18.63
C GLN A 238 25.01 36.21 -18.41
N TRP A 239 24.31 36.10 -17.28
CA TRP A 239 23.45 37.15 -16.76
C TRP A 239 24.13 37.69 -15.51
N SER A 240 24.37 39.00 -15.46
CA SER A 240 25.04 39.65 -14.34
C SER A 240 24.38 39.25 -13.02
N ASN A 241 25.14 38.51 -12.21
CA ASN A 241 24.85 38.03 -10.84
C ASN A 241 23.90 36.82 -10.67
N VAL A 242 23.65 35.99 -11.70
CA VAL A 242 22.90 34.74 -11.54
C VAL A 242 23.64 33.55 -12.18
N VAL A 243 24.08 32.59 -11.37
CA VAL A 243 24.58 31.29 -11.86
C VAL A 243 23.40 30.32 -11.94
N LEU A 244 22.97 30.01 -13.15
CA LEU A 244 21.92 29.01 -13.40
C LEU A 244 22.57 27.63 -13.52
N ILE A 245 22.36 26.73 -12.56
CA ILE A 245 22.80 25.32 -12.67
C ILE A 245 21.58 24.48 -13.09
N CYS A 246 21.44 24.21 -14.38
CA CYS A 246 20.47 23.23 -14.87
C CYS A 246 21.11 21.83 -14.85
N ARG A 247 20.57 20.91 -14.05
CA ARG A 247 20.86 19.47 -14.18
C ARG A 247 19.64 18.78 -14.75
N TRP A 248 19.79 18.23 -15.95
CA TRP A 248 18.86 17.26 -16.50
C TRP A 248 19.16 15.90 -15.87
N ALA A 249 18.16 15.29 -15.24
CA ALA A 249 18.23 13.90 -14.82
C ALA A 249 16.96 13.20 -15.32
N SER A 250 17.08 12.53 -16.46
CA SER A 250 16.19 11.42 -16.83
C SER A 250 16.99 10.15 -16.61
N VAL A 251 16.69 9.41 -15.52
CA VAL A 251 16.81 7.94 -15.30
C VAL A 251 16.48 7.65 -13.80
N PRO A 252 15.76 6.57 -13.44
CA PRO A 252 15.14 6.41 -12.11
C PRO A 252 16.05 6.04 -10.94
N ASN A 253 17.38 5.90 -11.10
CA ASN A 253 18.24 5.32 -10.06
C ASN A 253 19.61 6.02 -9.93
N ALA A 254 19.61 7.32 -9.69
CA ALA A 254 20.84 8.05 -9.33
C ALA A 254 20.64 8.92 -8.09
N VAL A 255 20.72 8.32 -6.90
CA VAL A 255 20.98 9.06 -5.66
C VAL A 255 22.46 9.42 -5.64
N ARG A 256 22.82 10.62 -6.11
CA ARG A 256 24.11 11.23 -5.78
C ARG A 256 23.93 12.11 -4.54
N ARG A 257 24.56 11.72 -3.43
CA ARG A 257 24.78 12.59 -2.27
C ARG A 257 25.66 13.76 -2.71
N THR A 258 25.11 14.97 -2.69
CA THR A 258 25.90 16.21 -2.69
C THR A 258 26.27 16.53 -1.24
N THR A 259 27.56 16.49 -0.91
CA THR A 259 28.07 16.69 0.46
C THR A 259 28.33 18.14 0.83
N SER A 260 27.96 19.11 0.00
CA SER A 260 28.06 20.53 0.38
C SER A 260 27.07 21.38 -0.42
N LEU A 261 26.06 21.91 0.26
CA LEU A 261 25.33 23.09 -0.22
C LEU A 261 26.26 24.32 -0.06
N PRO A 262 26.20 25.30 -0.98
CA PRO A 262 26.89 26.57 -0.76
C PRO A 262 26.32 27.30 0.47
N PRO A 263 27.08 28.20 1.11
CA PRO A 263 26.62 28.98 2.27
C PRO A 263 25.31 29.71 1.95
N ALA A 264 24.37 29.71 2.90
CA ALA A 264 23.01 30.24 2.75
C ALA A 264 22.97 31.68 2.20
N ASP A 265 24.03 32.43 2.48
CA ASP A 265 24.23 33.85 2.20
C ASP A 265 24.44 34.14 0.70
N THR A 266 24.69 33.12 -0.12
CA THR A 266 24.95 33.25 -1.57
C THR A 266 23.75 32.90 -2.45
N LEU A 267 22.70 32.29 -1.90
CA LEU A 267 21.53 31.86 -2.65
C LEU A 267 20.41 32.90 -2.52
N THR A 268 20.37 33.88 -3.42
CA THR A 268 19.29 34.89 -3.41
C THR A 268 17.96 34.36 -3.93
N LYS A 269 17.96 33.34 -4.81
CA LYS A 269 16.74 32.70 -5.35
C LYS A 269 16.99 31.24 -5.73
N CYS A 270 16.13 30.34 -5.29
CA CYS A 270 16.08 28.96 -5.77
C CYS A 270 14.82 28.79 -6.62
N CYS A 271 14.97 28.39 -7.89
CA CYS A 271 13.85 28.08 -8.77
C CYS A 271 13.84 26.56 -9.03
N VAL A 272 12.77 25.88 -8.62
CA VAL A 272 12.51 24.50 -9.02
C VAL A 272 11.64 24.57 -10.28
N VAL A 273 12.20 24.19 -11.43
CA VAL A 273 11.43 24.05 -12.66
C VAL A 273 11.04 22.58 -12.79
N SER A 274 9.76 22.29 -12.59
CA SER A 274 9.17 20.98 -12.88
C SER A 274 8.93 20.91 -14.39
N ALA A 275 9.71 20.10 -15.11
CA ALA A 275 9.45 19.82 -16.51
C ALA A 275 8.21 18.92 -16.63
N GLY A 276 7.13 19.50 -17.14
CA GLY A 276 5.90 18.79 -17.44
C GLY A 276 4.93 19.76 -18.09
N ASP A 277 5.25 20.24 -19.29
CA ASP A 277 4.28 20.77 -20.27
C ASP A 277 5.00 20.99 -21.62
N GLU A 278 4.55 20.28 -22.66
CA GLU A 278 5.02 20.39 -24.05
C GLU A 278 4.40 21.60 -24.78
N ASP A 279 4.47 22.80 -24.20
CA ASP A 279 4.01 24.02 -24.87
C ASP A 279 4.96 25.20 -24.57
N ILE A 280 6.11 25.21 -25.27
CA ILE A 280 7.23 26.15 -25.05
C ILE A 280 6.95 27.60 -25.47
N ASN A 281 5.75 27.93 -25.99
CA ASN A 281 5.45 29.28 -26.50
C ASN A 281 4.57 30.16 -25.60
N LYS A 282 4.40 29.85 -24.32
CA LYS A 282 3.73 30.76 -23.38
C LYS A 282 4.69 31.25 -22.29
N SER A 283 4.76 32.57 -22.15
CA SER A 283 5.60 33.27 -21.17
C SER A 283 5.42 32.69 -19.77
N ILE A 284 6.48 32.11 -19.21
CA ILE A 284 6.51 31.67 -17.82
C ILE A 284 6.61 32.91 -16.94
N THR A 285 5.52 33.28 -16.27
CA THR A 285 5.55 34.32 -15.23
C THR A 285 5.97 33.67 -13.90
N PRO A 286 7.13 34.00 -13.32
CA PRO A 286 7.55 33.40 -12.06
C PRO A 286 6.65 33.84 -10.91
N VAL A 287 6.05 32.88 -10.20
CA VAL A 287 5.37 33.12 -8.92
C VAL A 287 6.45 33.16 -7.82
N ILE A 288 6.80 34.36 -7.38
CA ILE A 288 7.72 34.55 -6.25
C ILE A 288 6.88 34.54 -4.97
N ARG A 289 7.01 33.48 -4.15
CA ARG A 289 6.52 33.50 -2.76
C ARG A 289 7.69 33.86 -1.85
N LYS A 290 7.58 34.98 -1.12
CA LYS A 290 8.44 35.24 0.03
C LYS A 290 8.05 34.27 1.14
N TRP A 291 9.02 33.52 1.63
CA TRP A 291 8.91 32.83 2.91
C TRP A 291 9.33 33.84 3.99
N ALA A 292 8.49 34.04 4.99
CA ALA A 292 8.81 34.81 6.18
C ALA A 292 9.42 33.88 7.23
#